data_AF-A0A842LIK5-F1
#
_entry.id   AF-A0A842LIK5-F1
#
_cell.length_a   1.000
_cell.length_b   1.000
_cell.length_c   1.000
_cell.angle_alpha   90.00
_cell.angle_beta   90.00
_cell.angle_gamma   90.00
#
_symmetry.space_group_name_H-M   'P 1'
#
loop_
_entity.id
_entity.type
_entity.pdbx_description
1 polymer ?
#
loop_
_entity_poly.entity_id
_entity_poly.type
_entity_poly.pdbx_seq_one_letter_code
_entity_poly.pdbx_strand_id
1 'polypeptide(L)'
;DGTFLSVRRGKTAKEPVYTALGIKPDGRREILGFWLFGAEGESAQNWEEVLKDLRRCGVRRVRIFITDDLPGLEEAIKKIFPEADWQLCVLHAVRDALNKARKADREALAADLKRVYRAETEEEARKALQKLWDHWGGIYPKIVERWENKAYALLAFLRYPKPIRRYLYTTNQLERLAKEVKRRTKVVEVFCGEEAVEKLLYLVLSHLDEVPEGFGDLRKSRWEAIMLTRHNKRDIMVSLKQALFWDKCPLTKSFKLCIVPVALQTLVKGGGYA
;
A
#
# COMPACT_ATOMS: atom_id res chain seq x y z
N ASP A 1 -2.88 -3.00 2.15
CA ASP A 1 -3.06 -3.88 0.96
C ASP A 1 -2.03 -4.99 1.01
N GLY A 2 -2.37 -6.16 0.48
CA GLY A 2 -1.52 -7.34 0.43
C GLY A 2 -0.95 -7.57 -0.97
N THR A 3 0.37 -7.71 -1.08
CA THR A 3 1.05 -8.10 -2.33
C THR A 3 1.83 -9.38 -2.12
N PHE A 4 1.52 -10.41 -2.92
CA PHE A 4 2.21 -11.69 -2.85
C PHE A 4 3.56 -11.66 -3.58
N LEU A 5 4.62 -12.05 -2.89
CA LEU A 5 5.97 -12.21 -3.42
C LEU A 5 6.44 -13.66 -3.25
N SER A 6 7.26 -14.16 -4.17
CA SER A 6 7.81 -15.51 -4.06
C SER A 6 9.04 -15.50 -3.14
N VAL A 7 8.99 -16.23 -2.04
CA VAL A 7 10.05 -16.28 -1.03
C VAL A 7 10.48 -17.73 -0.82
N ARG A 8 11.79 -17.96 -0.72
CA ARG A 8 12.38 -19.27 -0.46
C ARG A 8 12.85 -19.38 0.99
N ARG A 9 12.16 -20.19 1.79
CA ARG A 9 12.53 -20.60 3.16
C ARG A 9 12.64 -22.13 3.19
N GLY A 10 13.67 -22.66 2.54
CA GLY A 10 13.77 -24.09 2.22
C GLY A 10 12.98 -24.44 0.96
N LYS A 11 11.65 -24.30 0.99
CA LYS A 11 10.80 -24.37 -0.21
C LYS A 11 10.37 -22.97 -0.66
N THR A 12 10.10 -22.82 -1.96
CA THR A 12 9.56 -21.59 -2.52
C THR A 12 8.06 -21.54 -2.31
N ALA A 13 7.58 -20.48 -1.67
CA ALA A 13 6.16 -20.21 -1.46
C ALA A 13 5.83 -18.75 -1.83
N LYS A 14 4.57 -18.47 -2.14
CA LYS A 14 4.11 -17.08 -2.25
C LYS A 14 3.67 -16.59 -0.88
N GLU A 15 4.38 -15.60 -0.36
CA GLU A 15 4.09 -14.98 0.93
C GLU A 15 3.46 -13.60 0.72
N PRO A 16 2.41 -13.24 1.48
CA PRO A 16 1.81 -11.91 1.41
C PRO A 16 2.70 -10.89 2.13
N VAL A 17 2.90 -9.75 1.48
CA VAL A 17 3.48 -8.54 2.06
C VAL A 17 2.38 -7.51 2.25
N TYR A 18 2.17 -7.11 3.49
CA TYR A 18 1.20 -6.10 3.86
C TYR A 18 1.84 -4.73 3.86
N THR A 19 1.25 -3.76 3.18
CA THR A 19 1.70 -2.36 3.20
C THR A 19 0.59 -1.45 3.71
N ALA A 20 0.95 -0.54 4.61
CA ALA A 20 0.07 0.51 5.13
C ALA A 20 0.47 1.87 4.57
N LEU A 21 -0.52 2.58 4.02
CA LEU A 21 -0.41 3.96 3.55
C LEU A 21 -1.30 4.83 4.43
N GLY A 22 -0.73 5.86 5.04
CA GLY A 22 -1.44 6.88 5.80
C GLY A 22 -1.65 8.14 4.97
N ILE A 23 -2.72 8.88 5.26
CA ILE A 23 -2.96 10.20 4.69
C ILE A 23 -3.10 11.19 5.84
N LYS A 24 -2.27 12.23 5.85
CA LYS A 24 -2.27 13.29 6.85
C LYS A 24 -3.43 14.27 6.62
N PRO A 25 -3.80 15.09 7.64
CA PRO A 25 -4.83 16.12 7.50
C PRO A 25 -4.52 17.17 6.41
N ASP A 26 -3.24 17.40 6.11
CA ASP A 26 -2.77 18.29 5.04
C ASP A 26 -2.81 17.65 3.63
N GLY A 27 -3.27 16.39 3.54
CA GLY A 27 -3.40 15.65 2.29
C GLY A 27 -2.12 14.97 1.81
N ARG A 28 -0.98 15.16 2.49
CA ARG A 28 0.24 14.38 2.21
C ARG A 28 -0.02 12.92 2.55
N ARG A 29 0.43 12.00 1.70
CA ARG A 29 0.40 10.58 2.09
C ARG A 29 1.76 10.18 2.61
N GLU A 30 1.81 9.10 3.35
CA GLU A 30 3.04 8.58 3.93
C GLU A 30 2.93 7.07 4.05
N ILE A 31 3.99 6.36 3.68
CA ILE A 31 4.03 4.91 3.87
C ILE A 31 4.34 4.66 5.34
N LEU A 32 3.39 4.08 6.06
CA LEU A 32 3.49 3.86 7.52
C LEU A 32 4.31 2.61 7.88
N GLY A 33 4.42 1.68 6.94
CA GLY A 33 5.21 0.46 7.09
C GLY A 33 4.77 -0.65 6.15
N PHE A 34 5.53 -1.74 6.21
CA PHE A 34 5.20 -3.01 5.60
C PHE A 34 5.51 -4.16 6.57
N TRP A 35 4.81 -5.28 6.42
CA TRP A 35 4.92 -6.46 7.30
C TRP A 35 4.83 -7.74 6.48
N LEU A 36 5.58 -8.75 6.92
CA LEU A 36 5.54 -10.11 6.41
C LEU A 36 5.15 -11.04 7.57
N PHE A 37 4.33 -12.04 7.29
CA PHE A 37 3.89 -13.02 8.30
C PHE A 37 4.26 -14.47 7.94
N GLY A 38 5.10 -14.65 6.91
CA GLY A 38 5.40 -15.98 6.38
C GLY A 38 4.20 -16.65 5.69
N ALA A 39 4.36 -17.92 5.35
CA ALA A 39 3.34 -18.71 4.66
C ALA A 39 2.24 -19.26 5.58
N GLU A 40 2.49 -19.38 6.90
CA GLU A 40 1.55 -19.93 7.88
C GLU A 40 0.51 -18.91 8.37
N GLY A 41 0.65 -17.64 7.96
CA GLY A 41 -0.51 -16.82 7.62
C GLY A 41 -1.03 -15.85 8.68
N GLU A 42 -1.97 -15.04 8.20
CA GLU A 42 -2.60 -13.93 8.89
C GLU A 42 -3.41 -14.41 10.09
N SER A 43 -3.11 -13.85 11.26
CA SER A 43 -3.85 -14.13 12.49
C SER A 43 -4.32 -12.82 13.09
N ALA A 44 -5.38 -12.90 13.91
CA ALA A 44 -5.82 -11.74 14.71
C ALA A 44 -4.67 -11.17 15.56
N GLN A 45 -3.77 -12.02 16.04
CA GLN A 45 -2.58 -11.62 16.79
C GLN A 45 -1.59 -10.83 15.93
N ASN A 46 -1.35 -11.26 14.69
CA ASN A 46 -0.49 -10.54 13.75
C ASN A 46 -1.04 -9.13 13.46
N TRP A 47 -2.35 -9.00 13.29
CA TRP A 47 -3.00 -7.70 13.09
C TRP A 47 -2.93 -6.80 14.32
N GLU A 48 -3.11 -7.35 15.52
CA GLU A 48 -2.90 -6.60 16.75
C GLU A 48 -1.46 -6.07 16.84
N GLU A 49 -0.46 -6.88 16.50
CA GLU A 49 0.94 -6.44 16.54
C GLU A 49 1.24 -5.35 15.51
N VAL A 50 0.69 -5.43 14.29
CA VAL A 50 0.78 -4.34 13.29
C VAL A 50 0.24 -3.03 13.84
N LEU A 51 -0.93 -3.07 14.46
CA LEU A 51 -1.58 -1.87 14.98
C LEU A 51 -0.83 -1.30 16.20
N LYS A 52 -0.31 -2.16 17.07
CA LYS A 52 0.59 -1.75 18.16
C LYS A 52 1.87 -1.13 17.60
N ASP A 53 2.44 -1.68 16.54
CA ASP A 53 3.61 -1.13 15.85
C ASP A 53 3.35 0.27 15.31
N LEU A 54 2.21 0.48 14.64
CA LEU A 54 1.80 1.81 14.17
C LEU A 54 1.76 2.81 15.33
N ARG A 55 1.18 2.40 16.48
CA ARG A 55 1.10 3.24 17.68
C ARG A 55 2.46 3.53 18.30
N ARG A 56 3.35 2.52 18.36
CA ARG A 56 4.76 2.66 18.80
C ARG A 56 5.51 3.65 17.92
N CYS A 57 5.21 3.66 16.62
CA CYS A 57 5.85 4.54 15.63
C CYS A 57 5.24 5.94 15.56
N GLY A 58 4.37 6.31 16.50
CA GLY A 58 3.86 7.67 16.63
C GLY A 58 2.48 7.91 16.03
N VAL A 59 1.82 6.91 15.44
CA VAL A 59 0.42 7.04 15.02
C VAL A 59 -0.45 7.13 16.28
N ARG A 60 -0.92 8.34 16.60
CA ARG A 60 -1.72 8.59 17.81
C ARG A 60 -3.22 8.48 17.57
N ARG A 61 -3.71 9.05 16.47
CA ARG A 61 -5.12 9.12 16.13
C ARG A 61 -5.32 8.78 14.68
N VAL A 62 -6.32 7.95 14.41
CA VAL A 62 -6.75 7.57 13.07
C VAL A 62 -8.25 7.80 13.00
N ARG A 63 -8.72 8.45 11.93
CA ARG A 63 -10.16 8.67 11.71
C ARG A 63 -10.82 7.42 11.15
N ILE A 64 -10.20 6.84 10.13
CA ILE A 64 -10.74 5.69 9.42
C ILE A 64 -9.62 4.75 8.99
N PHE A 65 -9.82 3.46 9.23
CA PHE A 65 -9.03 2.40 8.62
C PHE A 65 -9.79 1.82 7.43
N ILE A 66 -9.13 1.75 6.28
CA ILE A 66 -9.66 1.10 5.08
C ILE A 66 -8.83 -0.14 4.82
N THR A 67 -9.42 -1.32 4.98
CA THR A 67 -8.71 -2.60 4.90
C THR A 67 -9.43 -3.56 3.96
N ASP A 68 -8.76 -4.63 3.55
CA ASP A 68 -9.49 -5.77 3.01
C ASP A 68 -10.26 -6.50 4.14
N ASP A 69 -11.11 -7.45 3.77
CA ASP A 69 -11.90 -8.27 4.70
C ASP A 69 -11.01 -9.37 5.31
N LEU A 70 -10.11 -8.93 6.21
CA LEU A 70 -9.11 -9.76 6.86
C LEU A 70 -9.62 -10.22 8.25
N PRO A 71 -9.62 -11.53 8.54
CA PRO A 71 -10.13 -12.06 9.80
C PRO A 71 -9.45 -11.44 11.02
N GLY A 72 -10.24 -11.00 12.01
CA GLY A 72 -9.75 -10.47 13.29
C GLY A 72 -9.22 -9.03 13.24
N LEU A 73 -9.16 -8.40 12.06
CA LEU A 73 -8.62 -7.05 11.93
C LEU A 73 -9.57 -5.98 12.45
N GLU A 74 -10.88 -6.15 12.27
CA GLU A 74 -11.89 -5.23 12.81
C GLU A 74 -11.82 -5.16 14.34
N GLU A 75 -11.77 -6.32 14.99
CA GLU A 75 -11.68 -6.45 16.45
C GLU A 75 -10.36 -5.84 16.96
N ALA A 76 -9.25 -6.11 16.26
CA ALA A 76 -7.95 -5.53 16.59
C ALA A 76 -7.94 -4.00 16.47
N ILE A 77 -8.59 -3.44 15.44
CA ILE A 77 -8.74 -1.98 15.27
C ILE A 77 -9.54 -1.40 16.42
N LYS A 78 -10.72 -1.97 16.74
CA LYS A 78 -11.57 -1.51 17.85
C LYS A 78 -10.84 -1.55 19.20
N LYS A 79 -9.96 -2.53 19.40
CA LYS A 79 -9.16 -2.68 20.63
C LYS A 79 -8.04 -1.64 20.75
N ILE A 80 -7.32 -1.36 19.66
CA ILE A 80 -6.08 -0.54 19.71
C ILE A 80 -6.35 0.93 19.37
N PHE A 81 -7.30 1.19 18.47
CA PHE A 81 -7.74 2.51 18.01
C PHE A 81 -9.26 2.64 18.14
N PRO A 82 -9.82 2.70 19.36
CA PRO A 82 -11.27 2.67 19.59
C PRO A 82 -12.04 3.86 19.00
N GLU A 83 -11.38 4.99 18.78
CA GLU A 83 -11.97 6.17 18.13
C GLU A 83 -12.03 6.07 16.59
N ALA A 84 -11.36 5.08 15.99
CA ALA A 84 -11.26 4.98 14.55
C ALA A 84 -12.48 4.23 13.97
N ASP A 85 -13.07 4.79 12.93
CA ASP A 85 -14.02 4.05 12.10
C ASP A 85 -13.28 2.95 11.31
N TRP A 86 -14.00 1.88 11.01
CA TRP A 86 -13.50 0.82 10.13
C TRP A 86 -14.35 0.75 8.87
N GLN A 87 -13.67 0.66 7.73
CA GLN A 87 -14.28 0.53 6.42
C GLN A 87 -13.63 -0.61 5.64
N LEU A 88 -14.47 -1.39 4.94
CA LEU A 88 -13.98 -2.34 3.95
C LEU A 88 -13.62 -1.64 2.64
N CYS A 89 -12.50 -2.06 2.05
CA CYS A 89 -12.06 -1.58 0.76
C CYS A 89 -13.07 -1.97 -0.32
N VAL A 90 -13.80 -0.97 -0.82
CA VAL A 90 -14.80 -1.15 -1.86
C VAL A 90 -14.20 -1.78 -3.13
N LEU A 91 -12.98 -1.40 -3.52
CA LEU A 91 -12.35 -2.00 -4.70
C LEU A 91 -12.02 -3.49 -4.52
N HIS A 92 -11.62 -3.92 -3.32
CA HIS A 92 -11.41 -5.34 -3.04
C HIS A 92 -12.73 -6.11 -3.02
N ALA A 93 -13.77 -5.54 -2.41
CA ALA A 93 -15.11 -6.13 -2.43
C ALA A 93 -15.68 -6.26 -3.85
N VAL A 94 -15.47 -5.27 -4.71
CA VAL A 94 -15.86 -5.33 -6.13
C VAL A 94 -15.05 -6.39 -6.87
N ARG A 95 -13.72 -6.43 -6.71
CA ARG A 95 -12.89 -7.45 -7.36
C ARG A 95 -13.27 -8.86 -6.93
N ASP A 96 -13.53 -9.08 -5.64
CA ASP A 96 -13.98 -10.38 -5.12
C ASP A 96 -15.31 -10.80 -5.74
N ALA A 97 -16.29 -9.89 -5.80
CA ALA A 97 -17.58 -10.15 -6.44
C ALA A 97 -17.41 -10.52 -7.93
N LEU A 98 -16.64 -9.75 -8.68
CA LEU A 98 -16.42 -9.99 -10.11
C LEU A 98 -15.66 -11.28 -10.39
N ASN A 99 -14.74 -11.68 -9.51
CA ASN A 99 -14.01 -12.95 -9.63
C ASN A 99 -14.94 -14.17 -9.49
N LYS A 100 -16.02 -14.05 -8.71
CA LYS A 100 -17.02 -15.10 -8.50
C LYS A 100 -18.13 -15.11 -9.55
N ALA A 101 -18.25 -14.03 -10.33
CA ALA A 101 -19.23 -13.92 -11.40
C ALA A 101 -18.72 -14.46 -12.75
N ARG A 102 -19.65 -14.96 -13.57
CA ARG A 102 -19.38 -15.39 -14.96
C ARG A 102 -18.94 -14.19 -15.79
N LYS A 103 -18.05 -14.43 -16.77
CA LYS A 103 -17.45 -13.37 -17.61
C LYS A 103 -18.49 -12.48 -18.29
N ALA A 104 -19.60 -13.07 -18.78
CA ALA A 104 -20.68 -12.35 -19.45
C ALA A 104 -21.39 -11.34 -18.54
N ASP A 105 -21.50 -11.66 -17.25
CA ASP A 105 -22.26 -10.86 -16.28
C ASP A 105 -21.41 -9.79 -15.59
N ARG A 106 -20.07 -9.89 -15.68
CA ARG A 106 -19.15 -9.02 -14.93
C ARG A 106 -19.35 -7.54 -15.20
N GLU A 107 -19.64 -7.15 -16.44
CA GLU A 107 -19.82 -5.74 -16.79
C GLU A 107 -21.11 -5.17 -16.17
N ALA A 108 -22.22 -5.90 -16.31
CA ALA A 108 -23.50 -5.51 -15.72
C ALA A 108 -23.43 -5.50 -14.19
N LEU A 109 -22.85 -6.54 -13.57
CA LEU A 109 -22.65 -6.61 -12.13
C LEU A 109 -21.76 -5.47 -11.62
N ALA A 110 -20.66 -5.15 -12.33
CA ALA A 110 -19.80 -4.02 -11.96
C ALA A 110 -20.55 -2.68 -11.99
N ALA A 111 -21.44 -2.49 -12.97
CA ALA A 111 -22.26 -1.28 -13.07
C ALA A 111 -23.25 -1.16 -11.91
N ASP A 112 -23.89 -2.26 -11.50
CA ASP A 112 -24.82 -2.28 -10.36
C ASP A 112 -24.11 -2.07 -9.02
N LEU A 113 -22.98 -2.75 -8.79
CA LEU A 113 -22.13 -2.53 -7.61
C LEU A 113 -21.65 -1.08 -7.55
N LYS A 114 -21.34 -0.47 -8.69
CA LYS A 114 -20.95 0.93 -8.80
C LYS A 114 -22.04 1.92 -8.42
N ARG A 115 -23.31 1.57 -8.62
CA ARG A 115 -24.44 2.39 -8.15
C ARG A 115 -24.52 2.40 -6.62
N VAL A 116 -24.21 1.29 -5.97
CA VAL A 116 -24.22 1.17 -4.51
C VAL A 116 -23.23 2.13 -3.86
N TYR A 117 -21.94 2.04 -4.21
CA TYR A 117 -20.92 2.87 -3.54
C TYR A 117 -20.81 4.30 -4.08
N ARG A 118 -21.54 4.65 -5.15
CA ARG A 118 -21.65 6.05 -5.63
C ARG A 118 -22.89 6.77 -5.10
N ALA A 119 -23.72 6.11 -4.32
CA ALA A 119 -24.85 6.75 -3.66
C ALA A 119 -24.41 7.96 -2.83
N GLU A 120 -25.22 9.02 -2.80
CA GLU A 120 -24.92 10.22 -2.02
C GLU A 120 -25.41 10.11 -0.57
N THR A 121 -26.45 9.31 -0.35
CA THR A 121 -27.10 9.10 0.94
C THR A 121 -27.19 7.62 1.29
N GLU A 122 -27.35 7.30 2.58
CA GLU A 122 -27.57 5.93 3.03
C GLU A 122 -28.86 5.33 2.47
N GLU A 123 -29.91 6.14 2.31
CA GLU A 123 -31.18 5.73 1.71
C GLU A 123 -31.03 5.33 0.24
N GLU A 124 -30.27 6.11 -0.54
CA GLU A 124 -29.95 5.78 -1.92
C GLU A 124 -29.11 4.50 -2.01
N ALA A 125 -28.13 4.35 -1.11
CA ALA A 125 -27.30 3.15 -1.06
C ALA A 125 -28.14 1.91 -0.74
N ARG A 126 -29.09 2.01 0.19
CA ARG A 126 -30.04 0.93 0.52
C ARG A 126 -30.95 0.59 -0.66
N LYS A 127 -31.49 1.58 -1.36
CA LYS A 127 -32.29 1.36 -2.58
C LYS A 127 -31.45 0.69 -3.68
N ALA A 128 -30.18 1.07 -3.82
CA ALA A 128 -29.27 0.44 -4.77
C ALA A 128 -28.94 -1.01 -4.39
N LEU A 129 -28.77 -1.31 -3.09
CA LEU A 129 -28.59 -2.67 -2.59
C LEU A 129 -29.82 -3.54 -2.84
N GLN A 130 -31.04 -3.00 -2.64
CA GLN A 130 -32.27 -3.72 -2.97
C GLN A 130 -32.32 -4.08 -4.46
N LYS A 131 -32.02 -3.11 -5.34
CA LYS A 131 -31.97 -3.37 -6.79
C LYS A 131 -30.90 -4.40 -7.16
N LEU A 132 -29.78 -4.41 -6.46
CA LEU A 132 -28.74 -5.42 -6.61
C LEU A 132 -29.28 -6.81 -6.26
N TRP A 133 -30.08 -6.92 -5.19
CA TRP A 133 -30.76 -8.15 -4.80
C TRP A 133 -31.78 -8.60 -5.83
N ASP A 134 -32.63 -7.69 -6.31
CA ASP A 134 -33.67 -8.02 -7.28
C ASP A 134 -33.07 -8.55 -8.60
N HIS A 135 -31.93 -7.98 -9.03
CA HIS A 135 -31.27 -8.36 -10.28
C HIS A 135 -30.39 -9.61 -10.14
N TRP A 136 -29.59 -9.70 -9.07
CA TRP A 136 -28.54 -10.72 -8.94
C TRP A 136 -28.80 -11.75 -7.84
N GLY A 137 -29.78 -11.55 -6.96
CA GLY A 137 -30.05 -12.44 -5.82
C GLY A 137 -30.40 -13.87 -6.25
N GLY A 138 -31.08 -14.05 -7.39
CA GLY A 138 -31.38 -15.38 -7.93
C GLY A 138 -30.18 -16.07 -8.60
N ILE A 139 -29.20 -15.31 -9.09
CA ILE A 139 -28.07 -15.83 -9.88
C ILE A 139 -26.83 -16.01 -8.99
N TYR A 140 -26.54 -15.02 -8.15
CA TYR A 140 -25.36 -14.91 -7.30
C TYR A 140 -25.73 -14.56 -5.85
N PRO A 141 -26.55 -15.37 -5.15
CA PRO A 141 -27.04 -15.06 -3.81
C PRO A 141 -25.91 -14.74 -2.82
N LYS A 142 -24.84 -15.56 -2.84
CA LYS A 142 -23.66 -15.37 -1.96
C LYS A 142 -22.95 -14.03 -2.15
N ILE A 143 -22.96 -13.46 -3.36
CA ILE A 143 -22.34 -12.16 -3.62
C ILE A 143 -23.18 -11.06 -2.97
N VAL A 144 -24.49 -11.09 -3.22
CA VAL A 144 -25.40 -10.05 -2.73
C VAL A 144 -25.52 -10.12 -1.21
N GLU A 145 -25.67 -11.32 -0.63
CA GLU A 145 -25.66 -11.54 0.83
C GLU A 145 -24.41 -10.97 1.48
N ARG A 146 -23.22 -11.19 0.88
CA ARG A 146 -21.97 -10.62 1.41
C ARG A 146 -22.02 -9.09 1.41
N TRP A 147 -22.49 -8.49 0.32
CA TRP A 147 -22.58 -7.03 0.20
C TRP A 147 -23.60 -6.42 1.15
N GLU A 148 -24.72 -7.09 1.38
CA GLU A 148 -25.74 -6.67 2.35
C GLU A 148 -25.22 -6.79 3.79
N ASN A 149 -24.69 -7.97 4.17
CA ASN A 149 -24.15 -8.21 5.51
C ASN A 149 -23.00 -7.27 5.86
N LYS A 150 -22.17 -6.90 4.87
CA LYS A 150 -21.03 -6.00 5.04
C LYS A 150 -21.34 -4.56 4.63
N ALA A 151 -22.60 -4.21 4.36
CA ALA A 151 -22.99 -2.87 3.91
C ALA A 151 -22.55 -1.78 4.90
N TYR A 152 -22.67 -2.04 6.21
CA TYR A 152 -22.25 -1.11 7.26
C TYR A 152 -20.77 -0.71 7.15
N ALA A 153 -19.90 -1.66 6.81
CA ALA A 153 -18.47 -1.43 6.67
C ALA A 153 -18.10 -0.93 5.26
N LEU A 154 -18.82 -1.34 4.22
CA LEU A 154 -18.58 -0.88 2.84
C LEU A 154 -18.99 0.59 2.64
N LEU A 155 -20.04 1.04 3.34
CA LEU A 155 -20.63 2.37 3.20
C LEU A 155 -20.22 3.34 4.31
N ALA A 156 -19.28 2.96 5.18
CA ALA A 156 -18.81 3.80 6.29
C ALA A 156 -18.30 5.18 5.82
N PHE A 157 -17.79 5.30 4.58
CA PHE A 157 -17.38 6.58 3.99
C PHE A 157 -18.53 7.60 3.85
N LEU A 158 -19.80 7.18 3.86
CA LEU A 158 -20.94 8.10 3.76
C LEU A 158 -21.02 9.06 4.96
N ARG A 159 -20.50 8.65 6.12
CA ARG A 159 -20.37 9.49 7.33
C ARG A 159 -19.39 10.65 7.15
N TYR A 160 -18.57 10.62 6.10
CA TYR A 160 -17.55 11.61 5.80
C TYR A 160 -18.01 12.63 4.74
N PRO A 161 -17.44 13.86 4.73
CA PRO A 161 -17.81 14.89 3.76
C PRO A 161 -17.67 14.46 2.30
N LYS A 162 -18.61 14.87 1.43
CA LYS A 162 -18.64 14.52 -0.01
C LYS A 162 -17.30 14.69 -0.74
N PRO A 163 -16.51 15.77 -0.54
CA PRO A 163 -15.26 15.97 -1.28
C PRO A 163 -14.21 14.87 -1.06
N ILE A 164 -14.20 14.23 0.11
CA ILE A 164 -13.19 13.22 0.44
C ILE A 164 -13.64 11.79 0.11
N ARG A 165 -14.95 11.54 -0.07
CA ARG A 165 -15.51 10.20 -0.31
C ARG A 165 -14.83 9.49 -1.48
N ARG A 166 -14.55 10.21 -2.57
CA ARG A 166 -13.85 9.65 -3.74
C ARG A 166 -12.50 9.03 -3.37
N TYR A 167 -11.77 9.62 -2.42
CA TYR A 167 -10.49 9.09 -1.96
C TYR A 167 -10.65 7.90 -0.99
N LEU A 168 -11.81 7.76 -0.34
CA LEU A 168 -12.08 6.67 0.60
C LEU A 168 -12.55 5.38 -0.08
N TYR A 169 -13.36 5.46 -1.14
CA TYR A 169 -13.81 4.26 -1.87
C TYR A 169 -12.95 3.92 -3.09
N THR A 170 -12.05 4.81 -3.53
CA THR A 170 -11.06 4.47 -4.57
C THR A 170 -9.69 4.24 -3.95
N THR A 171 -9.04 3.13 -4.30
CA THR A 171 -7.69 2.81 -3.82
C THR A 171 -6.62 2.96 -4.90
N ASN A 172 -6.86 3.83 -5.91
CA ASN A 172 -5.93 4.05 -7.03
C ASN A 172 -4.47 4.28 -6.58
N GLN A 173 -4.28 4.96 -5.45
CA GLN A 173 -2.93 5.24 -4.93
C GLN A 173 -2.25 4.00 -4.36
N LEU A 174 -2.99 3.18 -3.63
CA LEU A 174 -2.49 1.93 -3.06
C LEU A 174 -2.26 0.89 -4.17
N GLU A 175 -3.15 0.84 -5.17
CA GLU A 175 -2.95 0.02 -6.38
C GLU A 175 -1.71 0.44 -7.16
N ARG A 176 -1.45 1.75 -7.28
CA ARG A 176 -0.23 2.28 -7.94
C ARG A 176 1.02 1.86 -7.17
N LEU A 177 1.00 1.99 -5.84
CA LEU A 177 2.09 1.54 -4.98
C LEU A 177 2.34 0.04 -5.14
N ALA A 178 1.29 -0.78 -5.05
CA ALA A 178 1.38 -2.23 -5.23
C ALA A 178 1.90 -2.62 -6.62
N LYS A 179 1.48 -1.91 -7.68
CA LYS A 179 2.00 -2.11 -9.04
C LYS A 179 3.49 -1.80 -9.14
N GLU A 180 3.94 -0.71 -8.52
CA GLU A 180 5.34 -0.32 -8.54
C GLU A 180 6.21 -1.30 -7.75
N VAL A 181 5.75 -1.74 -6.57
CA VAL A 181 6.39 -2.82 -5.81
C VAL A 181 6.51 -4.06 -6.69
N LYS A 182 5.41 -4.54 -7.29
CA LYS A 182 5.41 -5.71 -8.17
C LYS A 182 6.36 -5.55 -9.36
N ARG A 183 6.41 -4.37 -9.97
CA ARG A 183 7.29 -4.07 -11.11
C ARG A 183 8.76 -4.23 -10.72
N ARG A 184 9.17 -3.68 -9.57
CA ARG A 184 10.56 -3.72 -9.11
C ARG A 184 10.95 -5.08 -8.54
N THR A 185 10.02 -5.80 -7.92
CA THR A 185 10.25 -7.15 -7.39
C THR A 185 10.24 -8.21 -8.48
N LYS A 186 9.61 -7.95 -9.64
CA LYS A 186 9.51 -8.92 -10.74
C LYS A 186 10.87 -9.43 -11.22
N VAL A 187 11.89 -8.57 -11.22
CA VAL A 187 13.25 -8.91 -11.69
C VAL A 187 13.95 -9.92 -10.77
N VAL A 188 13.59 -9.96 -9.48
CA VAL A 188 14.20 -10.88 -8.51
C VAL A 188 13.64 -12.30 -8.63
N GLU A 189 12.41 -12.44 -9.15
CA GLU A 189 11.63 -13.68 -9.30
C GLU A 189 11.36 -14.45 -8.00
N VAL A 190 12.39 -14.81 -7.24
CA VAL A 190 12.35 -15.52 -5.96
C VAL A 190 13.35 -14.91 -4.97
N PHE A 191 12.85 -14.48 -3.81
CA PHE A 191 13.68 -13.94 -2.73
C PHE A 191 14.33 -15.03 -1.89
N CYS A 192 15.61 -14.86 -1.55
CA CYS A 192 16.38 -15.76 -0.67
C CYS A 192 16.10 -15.49 0.83
N GLY A 193 14.83 -15.54 1.22
CA GLY A 193 14.38 -15.33 2.60
C GLY A 193 13.79 -13.94 2.86
N GLU A 194 13.33 -13.75 4.10
CA GLU A 194 12.58 -12.56 4.54
C GLU A 194 13.41 -11.28 4.45
N GLU A 195 14.63 -11.29 4.98
CA GLU A 195 15.50 -10.10 5.02
C GLU A 195 15.76 -9.52 3.62
N ALA A 196 15.84 -10.37 2.59
CA ALA A 196 16.03 -9.92 1.21
C ALA A 196 14.80 -9.16 0.70
N VAL A 197 13.60 -9.64 1.05
CA VAL A 197 12.35 -8.96 0.74
C VAL A 197 12.28 -7.62 1.46
N GLU A 198 12.55 -7.60 2.77
CA GLU A 198 12.51 -6.39 3.58
C GLU A 198 13.47 -5.32 3.07
N LYS A 199 14.71 -5.69 2.74
CA LYS A 199 15.72 -4.77 2.18
C LYS A 199 15.26 -4.16 0.86
N LEU A 200 14.78 -4.98 -0.07
CA LEU A 200 14.33 -4.46 -1.37
C LEU A 200 13.10 -3.57 -1.20
N LEU A 201 12.11 -4.01 -0.41
CA LEU A 201 10.90 -3.21 -0.15
C LEU A 201 11.27 -1.88 0.48
N TYR A 202 12.14 -1.87 1.49
CA TYR A 202 12.62 -0.63 2.09
C TYR A 202 13.25 0.29 1.05
N LEU A 203 14.13 -0.21 0.19
CA LEU A 203 14.77 0.60 -0.86
C LEU A 203 13.75 1.13 -1.88
N VAL A 204 12.79 0.30 -2.29
CA VAL A 204 11.72 0.69 -3.21
C VAL A 204 10.86 1.78 -2.60
N LEU A 205 10.35 1.56 -1.38
CA LEU A 205 9.45 2.48 -0.71
C LEU A 205 10.15 3.80 -0.34
N SER A 206 11.42 3.73 0.08
CA SER A 206 12.24 4.93 0.33
C SER A 206 12.47 5.71 -0.95
N HIS A 207 12.73 5.05 -2.07
CA HIS A 207 12.92 5.74 -3.36
C HIS A 207 11.63 6.34 -3.93
N LEU A 208 10.46 5.92 -3.45
CA LEU A 208 9.17 6.48 -3.85
C LEU A 208 8.77 7.70 -3.03
N ASP A 209 9.57 8.06 -2.02
CA ASP A 209 9.48 9.23 -1.12
C ASP A 209 8.10 9.90 -0.98
N GLU A 210 7.34 9.40 0.01
CA GLU A 210 6.72 10.22 1.05
C GLU A 210 7.10 9.63 2.42
N VAL A 211 8.38 9.72 2.80
CA VAL A 211 8.89 9.26 4.10
C VAL A 211 8.86 10.44 5.10
N PRO A 212 8.17 10.34 6.25
CA PRO A 212 8.03 11.48 7.18
C PRO A 212 9.36 11.99 7.75
N GLU A 213 9.46 13.29 8.00
CA GLU A 213 10.27 13.81 9.10
C GLU A 213 9.78 13.15 10.40
N GLY A 214 10.63 12.33 11.03
CA GLY A 214 10.27 11.49 12.19
C GLY A 214 10.03 10.01 11.86
N PHE A 215 10.10 9.60 10.59
CA PHE A 215 10.30 8.19 10.19
C PHE A 215 11.76 7.80 10.46
N GLY A 216 12.11 7.81 11.74
CA GLY A 216 13.48 7.94 12.19
C GLY A 216 13.75 7.09 13.41
N ASP A 217 13.39 7.57 14.58
CA ASP A 217 14.26 7.29 15.72
C ASP A 217 14.21 5.86 16.29
N LEU A 218 13.16 5.07 16.01
CA LEU A 218 13.09 3.68 16.49
C LEU A 218 13.28 2.63 15.39
N ARG A 219 12.88 2.92 14.14
CA ARG A 219 13.00 1.97 13.02
C ARG A 219 14.20 2.25 12.12
N LYS A 220 14.67 3.49 11.99
CA LYS A 220 15.94 3.78 11.32
C LYS A 220 17.08 3.08 12.05
N SER A 221 17.04 2.99 13.37
CA SER A 221 18.00 2.21 14.18
C SER A 221 18.00 0.71 13.85
N ARG A 222 16.82 0.07 13.71
CA ARG A 222 16.70 -1.35 13.33
C ARG A 222 17.08 -1.59 11.86
N TRP A 223 16.73 -0.69 10.94
CA TRP A 223 16.95 -0.88 9.50
C TRP A 223 18.32 -0.37 9.03
N GLU A 224 18.86 0.68 9.62
CA GLU A 224 20.28 1.03 9.54
C GLU A 224 21.10 -0.10 10.13
N ALA A 225 20.69 -0.71 11.26
CA ALA A 225 21.33 -1.93 11.75
C ALA A 225 21.24 -3.07 10.71
N ILE A 226 20.10 -3.34 10.08
CA ILE A 226 19.96 -4.37 9.01
C ILE A 226 20.78 -4.05 7.74
N MET A 227 20.95 -2.77 7.43
CA MET A 227 21.85 -2.29 6.37
C MET A 227 23.33 -2.31 6.79
N LEU A 228 23.63 -2.26 8.08
CA LEU A 228 24.98 -2.29 8.66
C LEU A 228 25.43 -3.72 9.02
N THR A 229 24.51 -4.66 9.26
CA THR A 229 24.84 -6.01 9.76
C THR A 229 25.33 -6.98 8.71
N ARG A 230 25.37 -6.64 7.42
CA ARG A 230 26.13 -7.38 6.41
C ARG A 230 26.27 -6.56 5.13
N HIS A 231 27.50 -6.10 4.91
CA HIS A 231 28.03 -5.34 3.78
C HIS A 231 27.84 -3.82 3.80
N ASN A 232 29.01 -3.18 3.69
CA ASN A 232 29.30 -1.76 3.63
C ASN A 232 28.30 -1.04 2.70
N LYS A 233 27.76 0.12 3.11
CA LYS A 233 26.83 0.93 2.29
C LYS A 233 27.34 1.18 0.85
N ARG A 234 28.66 1.11 0.63
CA ARG A 234 29.30 1.17 -0.69
C ARG A 234 29.05 -0.07 -1.55
N ASP A 235 29.02 -1.27 -1.01
CA ASP A 235 28.91 -2.51 -1.78
C ASP A 235 27.50 -2.73 -2.34
N ILE A 236 26.44 -2.36 -1.61
CA ILE A 236 25.06 -2.46 -2.11
C ILE A 236 24.79 -1.41 -3.21
N MET A 237 25.33 -0.19 -3.06
CA MET A 237 25.23 0.82 -4.12
C MET A 237 26.09 0.47 -5.35
N VAL A 238 27.22 -0.19 -5.17
CA VAL A 238 28.07 -0.67 -6.27
C VAL A 238 27.42 -1.86 -6.97
N SER A 239 26.82 -2.82 -6.25
CA SER A 239 26.10 -3.94 -6.84
C SER A 239 24.78 -3.53 -7.52
N LEU A 240 24.05 -2.52 -7.01
CA LEU A 240 22.87 -1.97 -7.70
C LEU A 240 23.24 -1.10 -8.91
N LYS A 241 24.40 -0.42 -8.90
CA LYS A 241 24.94 0.22 -10.11
C LYS A 241 25.39 -0.81 -11.16
N GLN A 242 25.93 -1.95 -10.73
CA GLN A 242 26.32 -3.05 -11.62
C GLN A 242 25.11 -3.84 -12.18
N ALA A 243 23.97 -3.85 -11.49
CA ALA A 243 22.75 -4.51 -11.99
C ALA A 243 21.97 -3.70 -13.04
N LEU A 244 22.33 -2.43 -13.29
CA LEU A 244 21.60 -1.53 -14.20
C LEU A 244 22.36 -1.06 -15.44
N PHE A 245 23.61 -1.47 -15.66
CA PHE A 245 24.32 -1.19 -16.91
C PHE A 245 25.23 -2.37 -17.29
N TRP A 246 24.85 -3.06 -18.36
CA TRP A 246 25.71 -3.97 -19.11
C TRP A 246 26.29 -3.20 -20.29
N ASP A 247 27.59 -2.88 -20.27
CA ASP A 247 28.43 -2.87 -21.48
C ASP A 247 29.94 -2.87 -21.16
N LYS A 248 30.61 -3.92 -21.66
CA LYS A 248 32.03 -4.15 -22.07
C LYS A 248 33.25 -3.84 -21.17
N CYS A 249 34.03 -4.91 -21.00
CA CYS A 249 35.46 -5.14 -20.63
C CYS A 249 36.52 -4.28 -21.42
N PRO A 250 37.86 -4.32 -21.16
CA PRO A 250 38.66 -4.11 -19.94
C PRO A 250 39.99 -3.28 -20.13
N LEU A 251 40.74 -3.05 -19.02
CA LEU A 251 42.19 -2.72 -18.87
C LEU A 251 42.75 -1.32 -19.25
N THR A 252 43.21 -0.53 -18.25
CA THR A 252 44.64 -0.14 -17.99
C THR A 252 44.79 1.12 -17.07
N LYS A 253 45.69 0.99 -16.08
CA LYS A 253 46.61 1.96 -15.41
C LYS A 253 46.29 3.48 -15.23
N SER A 254 46.44 3.92 -13.96
CA SER A 254 47.09 5.17 -13.45
C SER A 254 46.39 6.55 -13.46
N PHE A 255 46.14 7.06 -12.23
CA PHE A 255 46.05 8.43 -11.63
C PHE A 255 45.75 9.75 -12.40
N LYS A 256 45.08 10.66 -11.64
CA LYS A 256 45.02 12.15 -11.59
C LYS A 256 43.85 12.92 -12.25
N LEU A 257 43.07 13.54 -11.34
CA LEU A 257 42.62 14.95 -11.26
C LEU A 257 42.13 15.69 -12.54
N CYS A 258 40.89 16.19 -12.48
CA CYS A 258 40.48 17.43 -13.14
C CYS A 258 39.64 18.27 -12.16
N ILE A 259 40.12 19.48 -11.88
CA ILE A 259 39.35 20.62 -11.34
C ILE A 259 39.10 21.54 -12.54
N VAL A 260 37.89 22.08 -12.71
CA VAL A 260 37.59 23.53 -12.91
C VAL A 260 36.07 23.75 -12.60
N PRO A 261 35.68 24.85 -11.92
CA PRO A 261 34.32 25.14 -11.44
C PRO A 261 33.55 26.12 -12.38
N VAL A 262 32.44 26.70 -11.88
CA VAL A 262 31.57 27.80 -12.41
C VAL A 262 30.15 27.29 -12.75
N ALA A 263 29.01 27.87 -12.34
CA ALA A 263 28.71 29.16 -11.72
C ALA A 263 27.49 29.11 -10.77
N LEU A 264 27.59 29.92 -9.71
CA LEU A 264 26.49 30.58 -9.01
C LEU A 264 25.81 31.58 -9.95
N GLN A 265 24.49 31.74 -9.90
CA GLN A 265 23.86 33.05 -10.12
C GLN A 265 22.51 33.15 -9.40
N THR A 266 22.52 33.90 -8.30
CA THR A 266 21.38 34.63 -7.75
C THR A 266 21.72 36.12 -7.83
N LEU A 267 20.90 36.90 -8.53
CA LEU A 267 20.78 38.38 -8.47
C LEU A 267 19.32 38.69 -8.87
N VAL A 268 18.43 39.00 -7.93
CA VAL A 268 18.06 40.36 -7.46
C VAL A 268 17.48 41.27 -8.55
N LYS A 269 16.17 41.56 -8.40
CA LYS A 269 15.36 42.76 -8.69
C LYS A 269 15.86 43.82 -9.70
N GLY A 270 14.91 44.29 -10.51
CA GLY A 270 14.80 45.70 -10.94
C GLY A 270 14.11 45.88 -12.29
N GLY A 271 12.94 46.54 -12.32
CA GLY A 271 12.24 46.90 -13.55
C GLY A 271 12.66 48.27 -14.13
N GLY A 272 12.16 48.58 -15.34
CA GLY A 272 11.91 49.94 -15.81
C GLY A 272 12.65 50.40 -17.09
N TYR A 273 11.84 50.89 -18.04
CA TYR A 273 12.11 51.82 -19.16
C TYR A 273 12.91 51.33 -20.39
N ALA A 274 12.22 51.10 -21.52
CA ALA A 274 11.93 52.08 -22.57
C ALA A 274 10.87 51.50 -23.53
#